data_AF-A0A1H1FX60-F1
#
_entry.id   AF-A0A1H1FX60-F1
#
_cell.length_a   1.000
_cell.length_b   1.000
_cell.length_c   1.000
_cell.angle_alpha   90.00
_cell.angle_beta   90.00
_cell.angle_gamma   90.00
#
_symmetry.space_group_name_H-M   'P 1'
#
loop_
_entity.id
_entity.type
_entity.pdbx_description
1 polymer ?
#
loop_
_entity_poly.entity_id
_entity_poly.type
_entity_poly.pdbx_seq_one_letter_code
_entity_poly.pdbx_strand_id
1 'polypeptide(L)'
;MRFLASFLLSMSISTSAFAASDVFLISRGVDDEFIGSHEVQRVPRVGYKELRLCGTSYWVRPFSVAWTKWEKSLGRSIRLEVNQGYGWIVTCKQPTEQVSLQDVGIYASLEETMEQGDPSREVTSRFQAIRRTFILRNGLTAEEAEAELSRTFKPKGSRLSQFLNDRDNK
;
A
#
# COMPACT_ATOMS: atom_id res chain seq x y z
N MET A 1 23.94 -55.98 39.25
CA MET A 1 22.99 -54.88 39.00
C MET A 1 23.63 -53.57 39.44
N ARG A 2 23.99 -52.69 38.50
CA ARG A 2 24.40 -51.30 38.78
C ARG A 2 23.64 -50.41 37.79
N PHE A 3 22.78 -49.55 38.31
CA PHE A 3 21.91 -48.67 37.55
C PHE A 3 22.72 -47.51 36.95
N LEU A 4 22.64 -47.34 35.62
CA LEU A 4 23.04 -46.12 34.93
C LEU A 4 21.94 -45.06 35.13
N ALA A 5 22.26 -43.95 35.78
CA ALA A 5 21.43 -42.76 35.80
C ALA A 5 21.99 -41.77 34.77
N SER A 6 21.48 -41.81 33.54
CA SER A 6 21.77 -40.82 32.51
C SER A 6 20.83 -39.64 32.67
N PHE A 7 21.36 -38.53 33.17
CA PHE A 7 20.69 -37.23 33.25
C PHE A 7 20.63 -36.62 31.83
N LEU A 8 19.52 -36.82 31.11
CA LEU A 8 19.28 -36.17 29.82
C LEU A 8 18.76 -34.74 30.09
N LEU A 9 19.68 -33.79 30.04
CA LEU A 9 19.40 -32.37 30.13
C LEU A 9 18.74 -31.92 28.80
N SER A 10 17.41 -31.82 28.81
CA SER A 10 16.61 -31.32 27.69
C SER A 10 16.85 -29.81 27.49
N MET A 11 17.76 -29.44 26.59
CA MET A 11 17.94 -28.07 26.13
C MET A 11 16.75 -27.66 25.24
N SER A 12 15.83 -26.89 25.79
CA SER A 12 14.77 -26.22 25.04
C SER A 12 15.39 -25.10 24.20
N ILE A 13 15.55 -25.35 22.89
CA ILE A 13 15.91 -24.29 21.94
C ILE A 13 14.66 -23.43 21.72
N SER A 14 14.57 -22.31 22.43
CA SER A 14 13.57 -21.28 22.16
C SER A 14 13.87 -20.64 20.81
N THR A 15 13.19 -21.08 19.76
CA THR A 15 13.16 -20.38 18.47
C THR A 15 12.44 -19.05 18.67
N SER A 16 13.19 -17.96 18.82
CA SER A 16 12.65 -16.61 18.73
C SER A 16 12.05 -16.43 17.34
N ALA A 17 10.72 -16.29 17.27
CA ALA A 17 10.04 -15.89 16.05
C ALA A 17 10.54 -14.48 15.68
N PHE A 18 11.46 -14.39 14.72
CA PHE A 18 11.76 -13.13 14.07
C PHE A 18 10.46 -12.64 13.45
N ALA A 19 9.86 -11.60 14.04
CA ALA A 19 8.73 -10.91 13.44
C ALA A 19 9.12 -10.54 12.01
N ALA A 20 8.35 -11.01 11.03
CA ALA A 20 8.61 -10.70 9.63
C ALA A 20 8.61 -9.18 9.49
N SER A 21 9.77 -8.60 9.19
CA SER A 21 9.93 -7.16 9.03
C SER A 21 9.15 -6.71 7.80
N ASP A 22 8.21 -5.79 7.99
CA ASP A 22 7.38 -5.22 6.94
C ASP A 22 8.25 -4.53 5.86
N VAL A 23 7.86 -4.70 4.60
CA VAL A 23 8.60 -4.20 3.44
C VAL A 23 7.77 -3.16 2.73
N PHE A 24 8.38 -2.04 2.35
CA PHE A 24 7.69 -0.89 1.78
C PHE A 24 8.39 -0.40 0.52
N LEU A 25 7.60 -0.05 -0.49
CA LEU A 25 7.99 0.89 -1.53
C LEU A 25 7.89 2.29 -0.95
N ILE A 26 9.00 3.02 -0.89
CA ILE A 26 9.08 4.36 -0.31
C ILE A 26 9.49 5.37 -1.38
N SER A 27 8.76 6.47 -1.47
CA SER A 27 9.10 7.63 -2.26
C SER A 27 9.90 8.63 -1.42
N ARG A 28 11.06 9.01 -1.93
CA ARG A 28 12.02 9.92 -1.32
C ARG A 28 12.23 11.12 -2.24
N GLY A 29 12.20 12.32 -1.67
CA GLY A 29 12.46 13.55 -2.42
C GLY A 29 13.96 13.86 -2.56
N VAL A 30 14.28 15.14 -2.74
CA VAL A 30 15.63 15.60 -3.16
C VAL A 30 16.65 15.47 -2.02
N ASP A 31 16.21 15.61 -0.77
CA ASP A 31 17.03 15.54 0.44
C ASP A 31 16.78 14.24 1.23
N ASP A 32 16.37 13.19 0.52
CA ASP A 32 15.97 11.89 1.09
C ASP A 32 14.76 11.97 2.05
N GLU A 33 13.99 13.07 1.97
CA GLU A 33 12.79 13.27 2.76
C GLU A 33 11.70 12.28 2.36
N PHE A 34 10.96 11.79 3.35
CA PHE A 34 9.85 10.86 3.12
C PHE A 34 8.66 11.58 2.47
N ILE A 35 8.19 11.07 1.33
CA ILE A 35 7.01 11.59 0.62
C ILE A 35 5.80 10.68 0.81
N GLY A 36 6.01 9.36 0.76
CA GLY A 36 4.94 8.38 0.86
C GLY A 36 5.46 6.95 0.80
N SER A 37 4.62 6.01 1.22
CA SER A 37 4.96 4.59 1.21
C SER A 37 3.79 3.68 0.90
N HIS A 38 4.05 2.59 0.21
CA HIS A 38 3.11 1.51 -0.07
C HIS A 38 3.73 0.19 0.39
N GLU A 39 2.99 -0.56 1.22
CA GLU A 39 3.44 -1.85 1.74
C GLU A 39 3.43 -2.93 0.64
N VAL A 40 4.45 -3.77 0.63
CA VAL A 40 4.53 -4.99 -0.19
C VAL A 40 4.56 -6.23 0.70
N GLN A 41 3.93 -7.30 0.22
CA GLN A 41 3.74 -8.50 1.00
C GLN A 41 4.77 -9.56 0.58
N ARG A 42 5.31 -10.31 1.54
CA ARG A 42 6.16 -11.48 1.23
C ARG A 42 5.35 -12.72 0.90
N VAL A 43 4.05 -12.69 1.17
CA VAL A 43 3.10 -13.78 0.97
C VAL A 43 1.97 -13.37 0.03
N PRO A 44 1.34 -14.33 -0.67
CA PRO A 44 0.20 -14.06 -1.53
C PRO A 44 -0.94 -13.37 -0.79
N ARG A 45 -1.55 -12.36 -1.43
CA ARG A 45 -2.70 -11.63 -0.90
C ARG A 45 -3.68 -11.32 -2.02
N VAL A 46 -4.97 -11.45 -1.72
CA VAL A 46 -6.05 -11.14 -2.68
C VAL A 46 -5.91 -9.69 -3.17
N GLY A 47 -5.99 -9.51 -4.49
CA GLY A 47 -5.83 -8.21 -5.14
C GLY A 47 -4.37 -7.76 -5.36
N TYR A 48 -3.39 -8.57 -4.97
CA TYR A 48 -1.97 -8.31 -5.21
C TYR A 48 -1.48 -9.17 -6.38
N LYS A 49 -0.43 -8.70 -7.05
CA LYS A 49 0.28 -9.40 -8.12
C LYS A 49 1.70 -9.72 -7.67
N GLU A 50 2.16 -10.93 -7.97
CA GLU A 50 3.54 -11.30 -7.71
C GLU A 50 4.46 -10.57 -8.70
N LEU A 51 5.48 -9.91 -8.17
CA LEU A 51 6.51 -9.20 -8.92
C LEU A 51 7.88 -9.52 -8.34
N ARG A 52 8.87 -9.58 -9.22
CA ARG A 52 10.27 -9.74 -8.81
C ARG A 52 10.92 -8.36 -8.68
N LEU A 53 11.10 -7.90 -7.45
CA LEU A 53 11.77 -6.63 -7.16
C LEU A 53 13.20 -6.95 -6.70
N CYS A 54 14.17 -6.60 -7.54
CA CYS A 54 15.60 -6.73 -7.25
C CYS A 54 15.99 -8.17 -6.88
N GLY A 55 15.43 -9.13 -7.64
CA GLY A 55 15.72 -10.55 -7.47
C GLY A 55 14.83 -11.28 -6.48
N THR A 56 14.02 -10.58 -5.67
CA THR A 56 13.14 -11.18 -4.65
C THR A 56 11.67 -11.04 -5.06
N SER A 57 10.90 -12.13 -4.92
CA SER A 57 9.45 -12.11 -5.16
C SER A 57 8.72 -11.38 -4.03
N TYR A 58 7.84 -10.45 -4.42
CA TYR A 58 6.90 -9.77 -3.53
C TYR A 58 5.53 -9.74 -4.17
N TRP A 59 4.51 -9.70 -3.33
CA TRP A 59 3.14 -9.45 -3.74
C TRP A 59 2.86 -7.96 -3.58
N VAL A 60 2.49 -7.28 -4.66
CA VAL A 60 2.33 -5.82 -4.73
C VAL A 60 0.96 -5.48 -5.31
N ARG A 61 0.28 -4.44 -4.79
CA ARG A 61 -0.95 -3.97 -5.42
C ARG A 61 -0.65 -3.35 -6.78
N PRO A 62 -1.45 -3.61 -7.83
CA PRO A 62 -1.28 -2.97 -9.13
C PRO A 62 -1.17 -1.44 -9.04
N PHE A 63 -2.05 -0.80 -8.26
CA PHE A 63 -2.01 0.66 -8.07
C PHE A 63 -0.72 1.14 -7.39
N SER A 64 -0.05 0.33 -6.57
CA SER A 64 1.24 0.71 -5.98
C SER A 64 2.33 0.81 -7.05
N VAL A 65 2.30 -0.06 -8.06
CA VAL A 65 3.23 0.05 -9.19
C VAL A 65 2.96 1.33 -9.99
N ALA A 66 1.69 1.63 -10.29
CA ALA A 66 1.32 2.88 -10.95
C ALA A 66 1.77 4.11 -10.15
N TRP A 67 1.48 4.14 -8.85
CA TRP A 67 1.94 5.19 -7.94
C TRP A 67 3.46 5.38 -8.01
N THR A 68 4.26 4.30 -7.92
CA THR A 68 5.72 4.47 -8.00
C THR A 68 6.19 5.04 -9.34
N LYS A 69 5.54 4.70 -10.45
CA LYS A 69 5.88 5.27 -11.76
C LYS A 69 5.52 6.74 -11.84
N TRP A 70 4.39 7.13 -11.25
CA TRP A 70 3.99 8.52 -11.11
C TRP A 70 4.96 9.34 -10.25
N GLU A 71 5.37 8.81 -9.09
CA GLU A 71 6.36 9.47 -8.23
C GLU A 71 7.69 9.68 -8.96
N LYS A 72 8.13 8.70 -9.76
CA LYS A 72 9.33 8.84 -10.58
C LYS A 72 9.17 9.89 -11.69
N SER A 73 7.99 10.01 -12.32
CA SER A 73 7.77 11.06 -13.32
C SER A 73 7.83 12.47 -12.72
N LEU A 74 7.57 12.59 -11.41
CA LEU A 74 7.76 13.81 -10.62
C LEU A 74 9.22 14.02 -10.14
N GLY A 75 10.17 13.19 -10.59
CA GLY A 75 11.59 13.31 -10.23
C GLY A 75 11.95 12.73 -8.86
N ARG A 76 11.07 11.97 -8.22
CA ARG A 76 11.32 11.36 -6.91
C ARG A 76 12.04 10.02 -7.05
N SER A 77 12.79 9.66 -6.01
CA SER A 77 13.44 8.35 -5.95
C SER A 77 12.56 7.34 -5.23
N ILE A 78 12.42 6.14 -5.81
CA ILE A 78 11.63 5.05 -5.21
C ILE A 78 12.57 3.99 -4.70
N ARG A 79 12.43 3.60 -3.42
CA ARG A 79 13.25 2.57 -2.78
C ARG A 79 12.39 1.47 -2.20
N LEU A 80 12.93 0.27 -2.13
CA LEU A 80 12.39 -0.81 -1.34
C LEU A 80 13.09 -0.78 0.02
N GLU A 81 12.34 -0.54 1.09
CA GLU A 81 12.89 -0.37 2.43
C GLU A 81 12.21 -1.31 3.43
N VAL A 82 12.97 -1.71 4.44
CA VAL A 82 12.52 -2.59 5.52
C VAL A 82 12.73 -1.90 6.85
N ASN A 83 11.72 -1.92 7.71
CA ASN A 83 11.84 -1.44 9.08
C ASN A 83 12.37 -2.55 10.00
N GLN A 84 13.52 -2.34 10.63
CA GLN A 84 14.12 -3.30 11.59
C GLN A 84 13.94 -2.91 13.06
N GLY A 85 13.04 -1.97 13.35
CA GLY A 85 12.75 -1.49 14.71
C GLY A 85 13.67 -0.36 15.19
N TYR A 86 14.93 -0.33 14.76
CA TYR A 86 15.89 0.76 15.04
C TYR A 86 16.17 1.66 13.83
N GLY A 87 15.51 1.43 12.70
CA GLY A 87 15.68 2.23 11.50
C GLY A 87 15.18 1.56 10.23
N TRP A 88 15.29 2.30 9.14
CA TRP A 88 14.97 1.86 7.78
C TRP A 88 16.22 1.40 7.05
N ILE A 89 16.14 0.23 6.45
CA ILE A 89 17.22 -0.31 5.61
C ILE A 89 16.75 -0.36 4.17
N VAL A 90 17.50 0.29 3.28
CA VAL A 90 17.28 0.23 1.84
C VAL A 90 17.73 -1.14 1.33
N THR A 91 16.77 -1.95 0.90
CA THR A 91 17.02 -3.26 0.28
C THR A 91 17.16 -3.14 -1.24
N CYS A 92 16.53 -2.14 -1.85
CA CYS A 92 16.73 -1.84 -3.26
C CYS A 92 16.51 -0.36 -3.59
N LYS A 93 17.38 0.22 -4.42
CA LYS A 93 17.33 1.65 -4.77
C LYS A 93 16.40 2.00 -5.94
N GLN A 94 16.05 1.04 -6.80
CA GLN A 94 15.25 1.26 -8.01
C GLN A 94 14.35 0.03 -8.28
N PRO A 95 13.48 -0.38 -7.35
CA PRO A 95 12.72 -1.62 -7.47
C PRO A 95 11.76 -1.60 -8.65
N THR A 96 11.20 -0.44 -9.00
CA THR A 96 10.10 -0.35 -9.97
C THR A 96 10.53 0.01 -11.40
N GLU A 97 11.84 0.12 -11.64
CA GLU A 97 12.41 0.16 -13.00
C GLU A 97 12.34 -1.20 -13.69
N GLN A 98 12.28 -2.27 -12.92
CA GLN A 98 12.30 -3.66 -13.40
C GLN A 98 10.91 -4.18 -13.80
N VAL A 99 9.86 -3.39 -13.55
CA VAL A 99 8.47 -3.81 -13.76
C VAL A 99 7.70 -2.76 -14.57
N SER A 100 6.76 -3.22 -15.38
CA SER A 100 5.86 -2.43 -16.22
C SER A 100 4.45 -2.30 -15.60
N LEU A 101 3.59 -1.46 -16.15
CA LEU A 101 2.17 -1.43 -15.76
C LEU A 101 1.45 -2.72 -16.21
N GLN A 102 1.87 -3.25 -17.35
CA GLN A 102 1.31 -4.46 -17.93
C GLN A 102 1.60 -5.69 -17.07
N ASP A 103 2.74 -5.72 -16.37
CA ASP A 103 3.10 -6.81 -15.45
C ASP A 103 2.10 -6.96 -14.29
N VAL A 104 1.39 -5.88 -13.96
CA VAL A 104 0.33 -5.89 -12.92
C VAL A 104 -1.08 -5.88 -13.50
N GLY A 105 -1.23 -6.03 -14.82
CA GLY A 105 -2.51 -6.08 -15.51
C GLY A 105 -3.15 -4.70 -15.73
N ILE A 106 -2.36 -3.63 -15.73
CA ILE A 106 -2.81 -2.28 -16.07
C ILE A 106 -2.42 -2.00 -17.52
N TYR A 107 -3.43 -1.83 -18.38
CA TYR A 107 -3.27 -1.55 -19.82
C TYR A 107 -3.60 -0.10 -20.20
N ALA A 108 -4.21 0.65 -19.28
CA ALA A 108 -4.45 2.08 -19.40
C ALA A 108 -3.14 2.88 -19.30
N SER A 109 -3.18 4.17 -19.67
CA SER A 109 -2.04 5.06 -19.46
C SER A 109 -1.79 5.30 -17.96
N LEU A 110 -0.59 5.78 -17.64
CA LEU A 110 -0.26 6.13 -16.26
C LEU A 110 -1.19 7.24 -15.75
N GLU A 111 -1.44 8.25 -16.57
CA GLU A 111 -2.30 9.39 -16.28
C GLU A 111 -3.73 8.93 -15.99
N GLU A 112 -4.31 8.10 -16.87
CA GLU A 112 -5.65 7.54 -16.71
C GLU A 112 -5.76 6.69 -15.43
N THR A 113 -4.75 5.87 -15.17
CA THR A 113 -4.69 5.04 -13.95
C THR A 113 -4.67 5.90 -12.68
N MET A 114 -3.92 7.00 -12.69
CA MET A 114 -3.83 7.91 -11.55
C MET A 114 -5.12 8.73 -11.36
N GLU A 115 -5.83 9.06 -12.44
CA GLU A 115 -7.14 9.72 -12.38
C GLU A 115 -8.24 8.80 -11.83
N GLN A 116 -8.29 7.54 -12.29
CA GLN A 116 -9.26 6.55 -11.82
C GLN A 116 -8.99 6.11 -10.36
N GLY A 117 -7.74 6.21 -9.91
CA GLY A 117 -7.33 5.84 -8.57
C GLY A 117 -7.24 4.32 -8.39
N ASP A 118 -7.05 3.86 -7.15
CA ASP A 118 -6.94 2.44 -6.84
C ASP A 118 -8.31 1.75 -6.95
N PRO A 119 -8.55 0.87 -7.96
CA PRO A 119 -9.83 0.19 -8.11
C PRO A 119 -10.10 -0.81 -6.97
N SER A 120 -9.05 -1.20 -6.23
CA SER A 120 -9.14 -2.10 -5.07
C SER A 120 -9.37 -1.36 -3.76
N ARG A 121 -9.48 -0.01 -3.77
CA ARG A 121 -10.01 0.71 -2.62
C ARG A 121 -11.49 0.43 -2.54
N GLU A 122 -11.87 -0.36 -1.54
CA GLU A 122 -13.25 -0.47 -1.10
C GLU A 122 -13.80 0.94 -0.88
N VAL A 123 -14.73 1.36 -1.75
CA VAL A 123 -15.25 2.74 -1.80
C VAL A 123 -15.98 3.09 -0.50
N THR A 124 -16.39 2.07 0.27
CA THR A 124 -16.91 2.25 1.63
C THR A 124 -15.77 2.49 2.60
N SER A 125 -15.41 3.76 2.80
CA SER A 125 -14.50 4.11 3.89
C SER A 125 -15.10 3.64 5.23
N ARG A 126 -14.26 3.22 6.18
CA ARG A 126 -14.72 2.88 7.55
C ARG A 126 -15.59 3.98 8.15
N PHE A 127 -15.32 5.25 7.80
CA PHE A 127 -16.14 6.38 8.21
C PHE A 127 -17.51 6.42 7.53
N GLN A 128 -17.63 6.00 6.28
CA GLN A 128 -18.93 5.83 5.63
C GLN A 128 -19.74 4.70 6.28
N ALA A 129 -19.09 3.58 6.65
CA ALA A 129 -19.76 2.51 7.39
C ALA A 129 -20.26 2.99 8.77
N ILE A 130 -19.41 3.70 9.52
CA ILE A 130 -19.78 4.32 10.81
C ILE A 130 -20.92 5.31 10.62
N ARG A 131 -20.84 6.19 9.61
CA ARG A 131 -21.89 7.18 9.30
C ARG A 131 -23.21 6.50 8.96
N ARG A 132 -23.20 5.43 8.15
CA ARG A 132 -24.38 4.63 7.83
C ARG A 132 -25.05 4.11 9.10
N THR A 133 -24.27 3.59 10.05
CA THR A 133 -24.80 3.13 11.35
C THR A 133 -25.52 4.25 12.12
N PHE A 134 -24.96 5.47 12.16
CA PHE A 134 -25.60 6.60 12.84
C PHE A 134 -26.86 7.10 12.12
N ILE A 135 -26.85 7.12 10.79
CA ILE A 135 -28.01 7.52 9.98
C ILE A 135 -29.18 6.55 10.19
N LEU A 136 -28.92 5.24 10.13
CA LEU A 136 -29.93 4.21 10.38
C LEU A 136 -30.49 4.27 11.80
N ARG A 137 -29.64 4.54 12.80
CA ARG A 137 -30.08 4.71 14.20
C ARG A 137 -31.03 5.91 14.39
N ASN A 138 -30.93 6.92 13.54
CA ASN A 138 -31.78 8.12 13.58
C ASN A 138 -33.12 7.93 12.83
N GLY A 139 -33.47 6.70 12.45
CA GLY A 139 -34.79 6.36 11.91
C GLY A 139 -34.93 6.48 10.39
N LEU A 140 -33.84 6.72 9.66
CA LEU A 140 -33.85 6.64 8.20
C LEU A 140 -33.82 5.17 7.75
N THR A 141 -34.53 4.89 6.67
CA THR A 141 -34.45 3.61 5.97
C THR A 141 -33.08 3.45 5.28
N ALA A 142 -32.72 2.22 4.91
CA ALA A 142 -31.47 1.95 4.21
C ALA A 142 -31.35 2.73 2.89
N GLU A 143 -32.46 2.89 2.17
CA GLU A 143 -32.51 3.62 0.89
C GLU A 143 -32.27 5.12 1.07
N GLU A 144 -32.87 5.72 2.10
CA GLU A 144 -32.66 7.13 2.45
C GLU A 144 -31.25 7.38 3.00
N ALA A 145 -30.65 6.40 3.68
CA ALA A 145 -29.28 6.48 4.15
C ALA A 145 -28.26 6.47 2.99
N GLU A 146 -28.48 5.65 1.96
CA GLU A 146 -27.65 5.67 0.74
C GLU A 146 -27.81 6.99 -0.04
N ALA A 147 -29.03 7.52 -0.11
CA ALA A 147 -29.28 8.83 -0.73
C ALA A 147 -28.56 9.97 0.01
N GLU A 148 -28.48 9.91 1.34
CA GLU A 148 -27.79 10.92 2.14
C GLU A 148 -26.26 10.78 2.11
N LEU A 149 -25.74 9.54 2.04
CA LEU A 149 -24.31 9.26 1.85
C LEU A 149 -23.81 9.75 0.49
N SER A 150 -24.61 9.56 -0.57
CA SER A 150 -24.26 9.97 -1.94
C SER A 150 -24.33 11.48 -2.17
N ARG A 151 -25.24 12.21 -1.51
CA ARG A 151 -25.32 13.69 -1.63
C ARG A 151 -24.08 14.44 -1.16
N THR A 152 -23.40 13.93 -0.13
CA THR A 152 -22.26 14.66 0.49
C THR A 152 -20.93 14.44 -0.23
N PHE A 153 -20.84 13.41 -1.09
CA PHE A 153 -19.61 13.12 -1.84
C PHE A 153 -19.65 13.76 -3.22
N LYS A 154 -19.69 15.10 -3.29
CA LYS A 154 -19.08 15.76 -4.46
C LYS A 154 -17.58 15.52 -4.34
N PRO A 155 -16.92 14.82 -5.28
CA PRO A 155 -15.48 14.80 -5.29
C PRO A 155 -15.04 16.25 -5.44
N LYS A 156 -14.56 16.87 -4.35
CA LYS A 156 -13.69 18.03 -4.50
C LYS A 156 -12.52 17.47 -5.29
N GLY A 157 -12.44 17.83 -6.56
CA GLY A 157 -11.36 17.41 -7.45
C GLY A 157 -10.05 17.50 -6.69
N SER A 158 -9.17 16.53 -6.92
CA SER A 158 -7.79 16.52 -6.42
C SER A 158 -7.24 17.95 -6.41
N ARG A 159 -6.51 18.35 -5.36
CA ARG A 159 -5.83 19.66 -5.31
C ARG A 159 -5.05 19.92 -6.60
N LEU A 160 -4.53 18.86 -7.24
CA LEU A 160 -3.89 18.91 -8.54
C LEU A 160 -4.84 19.37 -9.66
N SER A 161 -6.05 18.81 -9.76
CA SER A 161 -7.06 19.27 -10.72
C SER A 161 -7.54 20.71 -10.48
N GLN A 162 -7.54 21.18 -9.21
CA GLN A 162 -7.74 22.61 -8.91
C GLN A 162 -6.55 23.47 -9.36
N PHE A 163 -5.31 23.03 -9.12
CA PHE A 163 -4.11 23.72 -9.56
C PHE A 163 -3.95 23.79 -11.08
N LEU A 164 -4.36 22.74 -11.81
CA LEU A 164 -4.33 22.72 -13.27
C LEU A 164 -5.39 23.67 -13.86
N ASN A 165 -6.61 23.66 -13.32
CA ASN A 165 -7.67 24.58 -13.76
C ASN A 165 -7.36 26.06 -13.48
N ASP A 166 -6.61 26.38 -12.42
CA ASP A 166 -6.19 27.76 -12.15
C ASP A 166 -5.05 28.24 -13.08
N ARG A 167 -4.34 27.32 -13.73
CA ARG A 167 -3.26 27.64 -14.67
C ARG A 167 -3.77 27.98 -16.07
N ASP A 168 -4.90 27.39 -16.46
CA ASP A 168 -5.52 27.59 -17.78
C ASP A 168 -6.43 28.83 -17.84
N ASN A 169 -6.71 29.46 -16.69
CA ASN A 169 -7.52 30.68 -16.57
C ASN A 169 -6.67 31.96 -16.41
N LYS A 170 -5.40 31.92 -16.81
CA LYS A 170 -4.48 33.07 -16.85
C LYS A 170 -3.85 33.21 -18.23
#